data_AF-A0A495J5P1-F1
#
_entry.id   AF-A0A495J5P1-F1
#
_cell.length_a   1.000
_cell.length_b   1.000
_cell.length_c   1.000
_cell.angle_alpha   90.00
_cell.angle_beta   90.00
_cell.angle_gamma   90.00
#
_symmetry.space_group_name_H-M   'P 1'
#
loop_
_entity.id
_entity.type
_entity.pdbx_description
1 polymer ?
#
loop_
_entity_poly.entity_id
_entity_poly.type
_entity_poly.pdbx_seq_one_letter_code
_entity_poly.pdbx_strand_id
1 'polypeptide(L)' 'MLIKLLELQKDGTLKQLVKHGLLSSKVFSYMEIYMWVDAKEKATSKSLSEIVIDAEITFDVSRATVFRALKAMK' A
#
# COMPACT_ATOMS: atom_id res chain seq x y z
N MET A 1 -2.71 -0.32 -10.59
CA MET A 1 -2.10 -1.67 -10.38
C MET A 1 -2.80 -2.49 -9.29
N LEU A 2 -3.30 -1.84 -8.23
CA LEU A 2 -3.88 -2.47 -7.04
C LEU A 2 -4.93 -3.55 -7.29
N ILE A 3 -5.90 -3.32 -8.19
CA ILE A 3 -7.01 -4.26 -8.45
C ILE A 3 -6.49 -5.66 -8.79
N LYS A 4 -5.45 -5.73 -9.64
CA LYS A 4 -4.89 -7.02 -10.04
C LYS A 4 -4.22 -7.74 -8.88
N LEU A 5 -3.54 -7.00 -8.00
CA LEU A 5 -2.91 -7.57 -6.81
C LEU A 5 -3.97 -8.08 -5.81
N LEU A 6 -5.10 -7.40 -5.68
CA LEU A 6 -6.22 -7.86 -4.85
C LEU A 6 -6.87 -9.14 -5.40
N GLU A 7 -7.01 -9.27 -6.73
CA GLU A 7 -7.45 -10.53 -7.35
C GLU A 7 -6.50 -11.69 -7.03
N LEU A 8 -5.20 -11.49 -7.27
CA LEU A 8 -4.16 -12.47 -6.97
C LEU A 8 -4.05 -12.77 -5.46
N GLN A 9 -4.41 -11.83 -4.61
CA GLN A 9 -4.44 -12.04 -3.17
C GLN A 9 -5.61 -12.95 -2.78
N LYS A 10 -6.80 -12.76 -3.39
CA LYS A 10 -8.01 -13.53 -3.09
C LYS A 10 -7.87 -15.01 -3.41
N ASP A 11 -7.21 -15.35 -4.51
CA ASP A 11 -6.99 -16.75 -4.92
C ASP A 11 -5.70 -17.35 -4.34
N GLY A 12 -4.93 -16.58 -3.56
CA GLY A 12 -3.68 -17.00 -2.95
C GLY A 12 -2.45 -16.98 -3.86
N THR A 13 -2.62 -16.64 -5.14
CA THR A 13 -1.53 -16.57 -6.12
C THR A 13 -0.46 -15.58 -5.71
N LEU A 14 -0.84 -14.41 -5.18
CA LEU A 14 0.10 -13.37 -4.74
C LEU A 14 1.07 -13.91 -3.67
N LYS A 15 0.58 -14.72 -2.74
CA LYS A 15 1.42 -15.37 -1.71
C LYS A 15 2.40 -16.35 -2.35
N GLN A 16 1.99 -17.11 -3.37
CA GLN A 16 2.88 -18.02 -4.09
C GLN A 16 3.95 -17.25 -4.87
N LEU A 17 3.58 -16.16 -5.56
CA LEU A 17 4.54 -15.31 -6.27
C LEU A 17 5.63 -14.77 -5.35
N VAL A 18 5.27 -14.34 -4.13
CA VAL A 18 6.25 -13.89 -3.13
C VAL A 18 7.09 -15.04 -2.60
N LYS A 19 6.46 -16.19 -2.28
CA LYS A 19 7.15 -17.39 -1.77
C LYS A 19 8.21 -17.90 -2.77
N HIS A 20 7.94 -17.82 -4.06
CA HIS A 20 8.83 -18.27 -5.13
C HIS A 20 9.76 -17.16 -5.66
N GLY A 21 9.82 -16.00 -5.00
CA GLY A 21 10.76 -14.92 -5.34
C GLY A 21 10.42 -14.13 -6.62
N LEU A 22 9.23 -14.32 -7.18
CA LEU A 22 8.76 -13.60 -8.37
C LEU A 22 8.29 -12.18 -8.02
N LEU A 23 7.89 -11.95 -6.77
CA LEU A 23 7.56 -10.64 -6.23
C LEU A 23 8.21 -10.42 -4.86
N SER A 24 8.57 -9.17 -4.57
CA SER A 24 9.04 -8.80 -3.24
C SER A 24 7.89 -8.81 -2.24
N SER A 25 8.14 -9.24 -1.01
CA SER A 25 7.19 -9.14 0.11
C SER A 25 6.73 -7.70 0.40
N LYS A 26 7.51 -6.69 -0.03
CA LYS A 26 7.15 -5.27 0.04
C LYS A 26 5.82 -4.93 -0.65
N VAL A 27 5.36 -5.78 -1.59
CA VAL A 27 4.07 -5.60 -2.26
C VAL A 27 2.92 -5.51 -1.27
N PHE A 28 2.95 -6.33 -0.20
CA PHE A 28 1.90 -6.33 0.81
C PHE A 28 1.87 -5.03 1.60
N SER A 29 3.04 -4.56 2.07
CA SER A 29 3.15 -3.29 2.79
C SER A 29 2.70 -2.12 1.92
N TYR A 30 3.02 -2.13 0.63
CA TYR A 30 2.60 -1.05 -0.28
C TYR A 30 1.10 -1.07 -0.55
N MET A 31 0.49 -2.25 -0.68
CA MET A 31 -0.96 -2.38 -0.81
C MET A 31 -1.67 -1.86 0.44
N GLU A 32 -1.18 -2.24 1.63
CA GLU A 32 -1.75 -1.82 2.91
C GLU A 32 -1.67 -0.30 3.10
N ILE A 33 -0.49 0.29 2.90
CA ILE A 33 -0.29 1.74 2.99
C ILE A 33 -1.20 2.48 2.00
N TYR A 34 -1.26 2.03 0.74
CA TYR A 34 -2.10 2.67 -0.26
C TYR A 34 -3.57 2.63 0.13
N MET A 35 -4.08 1.46 0.51
CA MET A 35 -5.48 1.29 0.89
C MET A 35 -5.84 2.12 2.11
N TRP A 36 -4.93 2.22 3.09
CA TRP A 36 -5.13 3.04 4.27
C TRP A 36 -5.18 4.53 3.94
N VAL A 37 -4.25 5.02 3.10
CA VAL A 37 -4.23 6.43 2.67
C VAL A 37 -5.49 6.78 1.88
N ASP A 38 -5.85 5.96 0.89
CA ASP A 38 -7.06 6.15 0.06
C ASP A 38 -8.35 6.14 0.90
N ALA A 39 -8.43 5.23 1.88
CA ALA A 39 -9.56 5.21 2.81
C ALA A 39 -9.60 6.48 3.68
N LYS A 40 -8.45 6.98 4.13
CA LYS A 40 -8.39 8.17 4.99
C LYS A 40 -8.65 9.47 4.25
N GLU A 41 -8.25 9.56 2.98
CA GLU A 41 -8.64 10.67 2.08
C GLU A 41 -10.16 10.70 1.89
N LYS A 42 -10.81 9.54 1.82
CA LYS A 42 -12.27 9.45 1.65
C LYS A 42 -13.04 9.66 2.95
N ALA A 43 -12.47 9.28 4.09
CA ALA A 43 -13.14 9.33 5.39
C ALA A 43 -12.94 10.63 6.15
N THR A 44 -11.99 11.48 5.72
CA THR A 44 -11.61 12.70 6.43
C THR A 44 -11.48 13.88 5.47
N SER A 45 -11.52 15.10 5.98
CA SER A 45 -11.24 16.32 5.21
C SER A 45 -9.77 16.72 5.24
N LYS A 46 -8.87 15.84 5.70
CA LYS A 46 -7.43 16.12 5.76
C LYS A 46 -6.84 16.17 4.35
N SER A 47 -5.83 17.02 4.16
CA SER A 47 -5.04 17.02 2.93
C SER A 47 -4.21 15.74 2.81
N LEU A 48 -3.86 15.35 1.57
CA LEU A 48 -2.97 14.22 1.31
C LEU A 48 -1.64 14.37 2.07
N SER A 49 -1.10 15.59 2.18
CA SER A 49 0.13 15.86 2.93
C SER A 49 0.02 15.50 4.41
N GLU A 50 -1.09 15.86 5.06
CA GLU A 50 -1.35 15.50 6.46
C GLU A 50 -1.55 13.98 6.61
N ILE A 51 -2.25 13.36 5.67
CA ILE A 51 -2.49 11.92 5.69
C ILE A 51 -1.19 11.13 5.48
N VAL A 52 -0.27 11.63 4.65
CA VAL A 52 1.07 11.03 4.47
C VAL A 52 1.88 11.10 5.76
N ILE A 53 1.77 12.18 6.54
CA ILE A 53 2.40 12.27 7.87
C ILE A 53 1.75 11.29 8.84
N ASP A 54 0.42 11.19 8.86
CA ASP A 54 -0.27 10.19 9.70
C ASP A 54 0.16 8.77 9.31
N ALA A 55 0.34 8.48 8.02
CA ALA A 55 0.78 7.18 7.51
C ALA A 55 2.24 6.88 7.91
N GLU A 56 3.13 7.88 7.87
CA GLU A 56 4.51 7.77 8.34
C GLU A 56 4.56 7.23 9.77
N ILE A 57 3.75 7.82 10.65
CA ILE A 57 3.66 7.45 12.07
C ILE A 57 2.95 6.10 12.24
N THR A 58 1.86 5.86 11.52
CA THR A 58 1.03 4.65 11.68
C THR A 58 1.78 3.38 11.26
N PHE A 59 2.57 3.46 10.19
CA PHE A 59 3.27 2.30 9.64
C PHE A 59 4.75 2.24 10.03
N ASP A 60 5.26 3.21 10.79
CA ASP A 60 6.68 3.34 11.18
C ASP A 60 7.63 3.24 9.97
N VAL A 61 7.32 4.01 8.92
CA VAL A 61 8.09 4.07 7.67
C VAL A 61 8.34 5.50 7.27
N SER A 62 9.41 5.78 6.53
CA SER A 62 9.66 7.14 6.02
C SER A 62 8.58 7.62 5.04
N ARG A 63 8.33 8.93 4.96
CA ARG A 63 7.43 9.54 3.94
C ARG A 63 7.76 9.09 2.52
N ALA A 64 9.04 8.93 2.19
CA ALA A 64 9.47 8.45 0.87
C ALA A 64 8.94 7.03 0.57
N THR A 65 8.80 6.19 1.59
CA THR A 65 8.19 4.86 1.46
C THR A 65 6.69 4.96 1.24
N VAL A 66 5.99 5.85 1.95
CA VAL A 66 4.57 6.14 1.71
C VAL A 66 4.34 6.61 0.27
N PHE A 67 5.10 7.60 -0.21
CA PHE A 67 4.99 8.07 -1.60
C PHE A 67 5.31 6.99 -2.63
N ARG A 68 6.27 6.10 -2.35
CA ARG A 68 6.55 4.94 -3.21
C ARG A 68 5.38 3.97 -3.27
N ALA A 69 4.72 3.70 -2.14
CA ALA A 69 3.51 2.89 -2.10
C ALA A 69 2.38 3.54 -2.93
N LEU A 70 2.15 4.84 -2.76
CA LEU A 70 1.17 5.61 -3.52
C LEU A 70 1.43 5.57 -5.03
N LYS A 71 2.69 5.77 -5.43
CA LYS A 71 3.10 5.73 -6.84
C LYS A 71 3.00 4.32 -7.43
N ALA A 72 3.36 3.30 -6.66
CA ALA A 72 3.34 1.92 -7.15
C ALA A 72 1.91 1.42 -7.35
N MET A 73 0.99 1.72 -6.42
CA MET A 73 -0.34 1.10 -6.38
C MET A 73 -1.39 1.77 -7.28
N LYS A 74 -1.15 3.03 -7.68
CA LYS A 74 -1.92 3.73 -8.71
C LYS A 74 -2.06 2.86 -9.98
#